data_AF-A0A923VX85-F1
#
_entry.id   AF-A0A923VX85-F1
#
_cell.length_a   1.000
_cell.length_b   1.000
_cell.length_c   1.000
_cell.angle_alpha   90.00
_cell.angle_beta   90.00
_cell.angle_gamma   90.00
#
_symmetry.space_group_name_H-M   'P 1'
#
loop_
_entity.id
_entity.type
_entity.pdbx_description
1 polymer ?
#
loop_
_entity_poly.entity_id
_entity_poly.type
_entity_poly.pdbx_seq_one_letter_code
_entity_poly.pdbx_strand_id
1 'polypeptide(L)'
;MSLYKNLFKQTLIYGLATVLPRMLSFLLNPLYVKVLPKGEFGEISIVFAGLIFFNVILSYGMETSFFRFYNSEENKDNVVSTSTISIFWSSFGFLLIALLFKNTIADFTNINVAFIVYTILILVFDALAIVPFSKLRATKRPMVYAAIKIGSVVVNFGLNLFFLLLLPKLITENPTSFFNSIYFKDFQIGYIFISNLIASLLTLIVLIPNYLKIKWHFDYL
;
A
#
# COMPACT_ATOMS: atom_id res chain seq x y z
N MET A 1 -1.23 37.41 5.78
CA MET A 1 -0.74 36.69 4.58
C MET A 1 -1.81 36.77 3.51
N SER A 2 -1.52 37.30 2.31
CA SER A 2 -2.56 37.55 1.30
C SER A 2 -3.23 36.25 0.86
N LEU A 3 -4.53 36.32 0.59
CA LEU A 3 -5.37 35.22 0.10
C LEU A 3 -4.69 34.44 -1.04
N TYR A 4 -4.02 35.18 -1.95
CA TYR A 4 -3.24 34.63 -3.06
C TYR A 4 -2.06 33.76 -2.61
N LYS A 5 -1.31 34.18 -1.58
CA LYS A 5 -0.19 33.39 -1.03
C LYS A 5 -0.70 32.10 -0.38
N ASN A 6 -1.88 32.15 0.24
CA ASN A 6 -2.48 30.97 0.86
C ASN A 6 -3.07 30.00 -0.19
N LEU A 7 -3.72 30.53 -1.23
CA LEU A 7 -4.19 29.75 -2.38
C LEU A 7 -3.03 29.06 -3.09
N PHE A 8 -1.97 29.80 -3.44
CA PHE A 8 -0.81 29.24 -4.13
C PHE A 8 -0.12 28.15 -3.29
N LYS A 9 0.01 28.37 -1.98
CA LYS A 9 0.56 27.39 -1.04
C LYS A 9 -0.30 26.12 -0.98
N GLN A 10 -1.62 26.25 -0.89
CA GLN A 10 -2.52 25.09 -0.88
C GLN A 10 -2.50 24.34 -2.22
N THR A 11 -2.56 25.05 -3.34
CA THR A 11 -2.48 24.45 -4.68
C THR A 11 -1.16 23.71 -4.90
N LEU A 12 -0.02 24.30 -4.52
CA LEU A 12 1.28 23.64 -4.59
C LEU A 12 1.31 22.39 -3.73
N ILE A 13 0.80 22.44 -2.50
CA ILE A 13 0.84 21.29 -1.60
C ILE A 13 -0.07 20.16 -2.10
N TYR A 14 -1.30 20.45 -2.54
CA TYR A 14 -2.19 19.42 -3.10
C TYR A 14 -1.71 18.90 -4.46
N GLY A 15 -1.16 19.76 -5.30
CA GLY A 15 -0.55 19.39 -6.57
C GLY A 15 0.65 18.47 -6.36
N LEU A 16 1.58 18.84 -5.47
CA LEU A 16 2.70 18.00 -5.10
C LEU A 16 2.23 16.68 -4.49
N ALA A 17 1.21 16.68 -3.64
CA ALA A 17 0.67 15.48 -3.03
C ALA A 17 0.05 14.46 -3.99
N THR A 18 -0.40 14.92 -5.16
CA THR A 18 -0.99 14.06 -6.20
C THR A 18 0.03 13.67 -7.26
N VAL A 19 0.97 14.55 -7.59
CA VAL A 19 1.95 14.36 -8.66
C VAL A 19 3.20 13.61 -8.18
N LEU A 20 3.76 13.94 -7.01
CA LEU A 20 4.98 13.31 -6.51
C LEU A 20 4.89 11.78 -6.44
N PRO A 21 3.83 11.18 -5.87
CA PRO A 21 3.70 9.73 -5.82
C PRO A 21 3.77 9.09 -7.22
N ARG A 22 3.08 9.69 -8.19
CA ARG A 22 3.06 9.18 -9.58
C ARG A 22 4.42 9.33 -10.25
N MET A 23 5.11 10.45 -10.04
CA MET A 23 6.45 10.67 -10.59
C MET A 23 7.47 9.67 -10.02
N LEU A 24 7.44 9.41 -8.72
CA LEU A 24 8.32 8.43 -8.08
C LEU A 24 8.05 7.01 -8.60
N SER A 25 6.79 6.60 -8.70
CA SER A 25 6.42 5.31 -9.29
C SER A 25 6.86 5.19 -10.75
N PHE A 26 6.74 6.27 -11.53
CA PHE A 26 7.21 6.29 -12.92
C PHE A 26 8.74 6.15 -13.02
N LEU A 27 9.50 6.79 -12.12
CA LEU A 27 10.96 6.70 -12.09
C LEU A 27 11.50 5.30 -11.74
N LEU A 28 10.70 4.46 -11.07
CA LEU A 28 11.07 3.05 -10.82
C LEU A 28 11.01 2.19 -12.08
N ASN A 29 10.20 2.57 -13.06
CA ASN A 29 9.98 1.73 -14.24
C ASN A 29 11.26 1.53 -15.10
N PRO A 30 12.04 2.57 -15.44
CA PRO A 30 13.34 2.39 -16.11
C PRO A 30 14.33 1.55 -15.30
N LEU A 31 14.30 1.65 -13.96
CA LEU A 31 15.14 0.84 -13.08
C LEU A 31 14.75 -0.64 -13.17
N TYR A 32 13.45 -0.94 -13.11
CA TYR A 32 12.93 -2.29 -13.26
C TYR A 32 13.33 -2.91 -14.60
N VAL A 33 13.15 -2.18 -15.70
CA VAL A 33 13.51 -2.67 -17.05
C VAL A 33 15.02 -2.92 -17.20
N LYS A 34 15.86 -2.16 -16.49
CA LYS A 34 17.33 -2.32 -16.57
C LYS A 34 17.84 -3.47 -15.71
N VAL A 35 17.22 -3.71 -14.55
CA VAL A 35 17.70 -4.68 -13.57
C VAL A 35 17.10 -6.07 -13.80
N LEU A 36 15.83 -6.14 -14.20
CA LEU A 36 15.11 -7.41 -14.38
C LEU A 36 15.29 -8.00 -15.79
N PRO A 37 15.45 -9.33 -15.92
CA PRO A 37 15.32 -10.04 -17.19
C PRO A 37 13.95 -9.81 -17.84
N LYS A 38 13.88 -9.76 -19.18
CA LYS A 38 12.63 -9.49 -19.92
C LYS A 38 11.49 -10.47 -19.60
N GLY A 39 11.79 -11.73 -19.27
CA GLY A 39 10.79 -12.73 -18.86
C GLY A 39 10.16 -12.42 -17.49
N GLU A 40 10.99 -12.06 -16.51
CA GLU A 40 10.60 -11.77 -15.14
C GLU A 40 9.80 -10.46 -14.99
N PHE A 41 10.05 -9.49 -15.86
CA PHE A 41 9.26 -8.26 -15.91
C PHE A 41 7.78 -8.51 -16.30
N GLY A 42 7.54 -9.55 -17.11
CA GLY A 42 6.19 -9.99 -17.48
C GLY A 42 5.41 -10.53 -16.28
N GLU A 43 6.06 -11.37 -15.46
CA GLU A 43 5.46 -11.91 -14.24
C GLU A 43 5.10 -10.81 -13.24
N ILE A 44 6.01 -9.85 -13.01
CA ILE A 44 5.72 -8.68 -12.16
C ILE A 44 4.50 -7.92 -12.67
N SER A 45 4.42 -7.69 -13.97
CA SER A 45 3.32 -6.93 -14.58
C SER A 45 1.97 -7.62 -14.35
N ILE A 46 1.92 -8.96 -14.44
CA ILE A 46 0.71 -9.76 -14.15
C ILE A 46 0.30 -9.59 -12.69
N VAL A 47 1.25 -9.67 -11.75
CA VAL A 47 0.94 -9.51 -10.33
C VAL A 47 0.49 -8.09 -9.99
N PHE A 48 1.15 -7.07 -10.54
CA PHE A 48 0.75 -5.67 -10.32
C PHE A 48 -0.64 -5.37 -10.92
N ALA A 49 -0.98 -5.95 -12.07
CA ALA A 49 -2.33 -5.90 -12.60
C ALA A 49 -3.34 -6.56 -11.65
N GLY A 50 -2.99 -7.72 -11.10
CA GLY A 50 -3.75 -8.39 -10.04
C GLY A 50 -3.93 -7.52 -8.80
N LEU A 51 -2.88 -6.85 -8.32
CA LEU A 51 -2.94 -5.92 -7.19
C LEU A 51 -3.95 -4.79 -7.42
N ILE A 52 -3.95 -4.20 -8.61
CA ILE A 52 -4.88 -3.13 -8.96
C ILE A 52 -6.32 -3.67 -8.99
N PHE A 53 -6.53 -4.81 -9.66
CA PHE A 53 -7.85 -5.42 -9.80
C PHE A 53 -8.46 -5.84 -8.45
N PHE A 54 -7.70 -6.59 -7.64
CA PHE A 54 -8.17 -7.03 -6.33
C PHE A 54 -8.31 -5.89 -5.32
N ASN A 55 -7.51 -4.82 -5.40
CA ASN A 55 -7.72 -3.63 -4.59
C ASN A 55 -9.09 -3.00 -4.84
N VAL A 56 -9.55 -2.95 -6.10
CA VAL A 56 -10.88 -2.42 -6.44
C VAL A 56 -11.97 -3.30 -5.85
N ILE A 57 -11.82 -4.63 -5.94
CA ILE A 57 -12.78 -5.60 -5.38
C ILE A 57 -12.83 -5.50 -3.85
N LEU A 58 -11.68 -5.53 -3.18
CA LEU A 58 -11.58 -5.45 -1.72
C LEU A 58 -11.97 -4.09 -1.16
N SER A 59 -11.85 -3.03 -1.97
CA SER A 59 -12.38 -1.73 -1.61
C SER A 59 -13.90 -1.70 -1.66
N TYR A 60 -14.54 -2.46 -2.57
CA TYR A 60 -16.00 -2.50 -2.81
C TYR A 60 -16.70 -1.14 -2.78
N GLY A 61 -15.99 -0.07 -3.17
CA GLY A 61 -16.50 1.30 -3.12
C GLY A 61 -16.65 1.89 -1.72
N MET A 62 -16.04 1.29 -0.69
CA MET A 62 -16.09 1.72 0.71
C MET A 62 -15.73 3.19 0.88
N GLU A 63 -14.76 3.72 0.13
CA GLU A 63 -14.43 5.15 0.19
C GLU A 63 -15.69 6.01 -0.02
N THR A 64 -16.46 5.75 -1.08
CA THR A 64 -17.66 6.54 -1.43
C THR A 64 -18.81 6.33 -0.45
N SER A 65 -19.06 5.08 -0.06
CA SER A 65 -20.11 4.73 0.91
C SER A 65 -19.83 5.34 2.27
N PHE A 66 -18.59 5.21 2.77
CA PHE A 66 -18.15 5.80 4.02
C PHE A 66 -18.38 7.32 4.03
N PHE A 67 -18.00 8.01 2.97
CA PHE A 67 -18.20 9.46 2.87
C PHE A 67 -19.67 9.88 2.93
N ARG A 68 -20.55 9.12 2.28
CA ARG A 68 -21.99 9.38 2.29
C ARG A 68 -22.56 9.21 3.70
N PHE A 69 -22.32 8.06 4.32
CA PHE A 69 -22.85 7.76 5.65
C PHE A 69 -22.23 8.64 6.74
N TYR A 70 -20.94 8.97 6.65
CA TYR A 70 -20.27 9.83 7.63
C TYR A 70 -20.81 11.26 7.65
N ASN A 71 -21.32 11.77 6.52
CA ASN A 71 -21.90 13.11 6.43
C ASN A 71 -23.40 13.15 6.72
N SER A 72 -24.11 12.03 6.54
CA SER A 72 -25.56 11.94 6.74
C SER A 72 -25.96 11.50 8.15
N GLU A 73 -25.12 10.73 8.84
CA GLU A 73 -25.39 10.22 10.20
C GLU A 73 -24.99 11.22 11.29
N GLU A 74 -25.81 11.33 12.34
CA GLU A 74 -25.47 12.08 13.55
C GLU A 74 -24.34 11.39 14.33
N ASN A 75 -24.39 10.06 14.43
CA ASN A 75 -23.39 9.28 15.16
C ASN A 75 -22.25 8.79 14.25
N LYS A 76 -21.29 9.69 14.02
CA LYS A 76 -20.12 9.47 13.17
C LYS A 76 -19.19 8.36 13.66
N ASP A 77 -19.17 8.08 14.95
CA ASP A 77 -18.32 7.03 15.53
C ASP A 77 -18.84 5.63 15.19
N ASN A 78 -20.17 5.44 15.14
CA ASN A 78 -20.79 4.19 14.71
C ASN A 78 -20.48 3.86 13.25
N VAL A 79 -20.51 4.85 12.35
CA VAL A 79 -20.16 4.67 10.93
C VAL A 79 -18.72 4.20 10.79
N VAL A 80 -17.80 4.79 11.56
CA VAL A 80 -16.39 4.42 11.56
C VAL A 80 -16.17 3.01 12.10
N SER A 81 -16.80 2.68 13.21
CA SER A 81 -16.74 1.35 13.83
C SER A 81 -17.24 0.29 12.85
N THR A 82 -18.48 0.44 12.36
CA THR A 82 -19.14 -0.50 11.44
C THR A 82 -18.33 -0.69 10.15
N SER A 83 -17.85 0.39 9.55
CA SER A 83 -17.03 0.33 8.33
C SER A 83 -15.70 -0.39 8.58
N THR A 84 -15.08 -0.15 9.74
CA THR A 84 -13.83 -0.82 10.16
C THR A 84 -14.04 -2.32 10.31
N ILE A 85 -15.10 -2.72 11.01
CA ILE A 85 -15.44 -4.13 11.25
C ILE A 85 -15.76 -4.84 9.93
N SER A 86 -16.51 -4.18 9.05
CA SER A 86 -16.87 -4.70 7.72
C SER A 86 -15.62 -4.93 6.86
N ILE A 87 -14.71 -3.95 6.76
CA ILE A 87 -13.46 -4.11 6.02
C ILE A 87 -12.54 -5.14 6.68
N PHE A 88 -12.50 -5.21 8.01
CA PHE A 88 -11.66 -6.16 8.73
C PHE A 88 -12.09 -7.60 8.45
N TRP A 89 -13.37 -7.92 8.62
CA TRP A 89 -13.87 -9.29 8.38
C TRP A 89 -13.82 -9.69 6.91
N SER A 90 -14.13 -8.78 5.98
CA SER A 90 -14.01 -9.08 4.55
C SER A 90 -12.56 -9.31 4.13
N SER A 91 -11.62 -8.47 4.60
CA SER A 91 -10.19 -8.64 4.33
C SER A 91 -9.62 -9.90 5.00
N PHE A 92 -10.08 -10.22 6.22
CA PHE A 92 -9.67 -11.44 6.93
C PHE A 92 -10.21 -12.71 6.24
N GLY A 93 -11.47 -12.69 5.80
CA GLY A 93 -12.04 -13.77 4.99
C GLY A 93 -11.28 -13.97 3.68
N PHE A 94 -10.98 -12.87 2.98
CA PHE A 94 -10.14 -12.91 1.78
C PHE A 94 -8.75 -13.47 2.07
N LEU A 95 -8.09 -13.03 3.14
CA LEU A 95 -6.77 -13.53 3.55
C LEU A 95 -6.79 -15.05 3.72
N LEU A 96 -7.75 -15.60 4.47
CA LEU A 96 -7.85 -17.04 4.71
C LEU A 96 -8.08 -17.81 3.42
N ILE A 97 -9.04 -17.39 2.59
CA ILE A 97 -9.35 -18.05 1.32
C ILE A 97 -8.14 -17.98 0.39
N ALA A 98 -7.54 -16.81 0.21
CA ALA A 98 -6.40 -16.62 -0.69
C ALA A 98 -5.17 -17.41 -0.24
N LEU A 99 -4.93 -17.54 1.08
CA LEU A 99 -3.84 -18.37 1.60
C LEU A 99 -4.07 -19.87 1.41
N LEU A 100 -5.31 -20.34 1.44
CA LEU A 100 -5.65 -21.74 1.14
C LEU A 100 -5.40 -22.07 -0.34
N PHE A 101 -5.76 -21.14 -1.25
CA PHE A 101 -5.60 -21.31 -2.70
C PHE A 101 -4.26 -20.81 -3.24
N LYS A 102 -3.31 -20.40 -2.39
CA LYS A 102 -2.04 -19.79 -2.82
C LYS A 102 -1.24 -20.65 -3.80
N ASN A 103 -1.26 -21.98 -3.60
CA ASN A 103 -0.53 -22.91 -4.47
C ASN A 103 -1.21 -23.01 -5.84
N THR A 104 -2.54 -23.11 -5.88
CA THR A 104 -3.31 -23.12 -7.14
C THR A 104 -3.12 -21.83 -7.93
N ILE A 105 -3.08 -20.68 -7.24
CA ILE A 105 -2.83 -19.38 -7.87
C ILE A 105 -1.41 -19.31 -8.45
N ALA A 106 -0.42 -19.80 -7.70
CA ALA A 106 0.97 -19.86 -8.14
C ALA A 106 1.12 -20.74 -9.40
N ASP A 107 0.52 -21.93 -9.41
CA ASP A 107 0.56 -22.85 -10.54
C ASP A 107 -0.16 -22.27 -11.78
N PHE A 108 -1.29 -21.58 -11.59
CA PHE A 108 -2.03 -20.97 -12.69
C PHE A 108 -1.28 -19.79 -13.32
N THR A 109 -0.55 -19.02 -12.50
CA THR A 109 0.19 -17.83 -12.96
C THR A 109 1.63 -18.14 -13.37
N ASN A 110 2.13 -19.36 -13.08
CA ASN A 110 3.55 -19.74 -13.15
C ASN A 110 4.46 -18.84 -12.30
N ILE A 111 3.95 -18.33 -11.17
CA ILE A 111 4.67 -17.40 -10.29
C ILE A 111 5.01 -18.11 -8.98
N ASN A 112 6.17 -17.79 -8.40
CA ASN A 112 6.57 -18.34 -7.12
C ASN A 112 5.52 -18.07 -6.03
N VAL A 113 5.14 -19.10 -5.28
CA VAL A 113 4.18 -19.06 -4.15
C VAL A 113 4.52 -17.94 -3.17
N ALA A 114 5.81 -17.66 -2.93
CA ALA A 114 6.23 -16.59 -2.03
C ALA A 114 5.74 -15.20 -2.48
N PHE A 115 5.78 -14.92 -3.79
CA PHE A 115 5.32 -13.64 -4.34
C PHE A 115 3.79 -13.51 -4.28
N ILE A 116 3.07 -14.62 -4.47
CA ILE A 116 1.62 -14.67 -4.27
C ILE A 116 1.27 -14.35 -2.81
N VAL A 117 2.00 -14.93 -1.84
CA VAL A 117 1.80 -14.63 -0.42
C VAL A 117 2.05 -13.15 -0.13
N TYR A 118 3.14 -12.56 -0.63
CA TYR A 118 3.39 -11.12 -0.45
C TYR A 118 2.28 -10.26 -1.06
N THR A 119 1.79 -10.63 -2.24
CA THR A 119 0.68 -9.95 -2.93
C THR A 119 -0.59 -9.97 -2.09
N ILE A 120 -0.95 -11.14 -1.54
CA ILE A 120 -2.13 -11.29 -0.66
C ILE A 120 -1.98 -10.39 0.58
N LEU A 121 -0.80 -10.36 1.20
CA LEU A 121 -0.56 -9.53 2.39
C LEU A 121 -0.63 -8.03 2.06
N ILE A 122 -0.05 -7.59 0.93
CA ILE A 122 -0.16 -6.21 0.46
C ILE A 122 -1.62 -5.82 0.29
N LEU A 123 -2.43 -6.65 -0.40
CA LEU A 123 -3.85 -6.41 -0.61
C LEU A 123 -4.63 -6.24 0.70
N VAL A 124 -4.34 -7.09 1.69
CA VAL A 124 -5.01 -7.04 3.00
C VAL A 124 -4.61 -5.78 3.77
N PHE A 125 -3.33 -5.41 3.78
CA PHE A 125 -2.89 -4.17 4.43
C PHE A 125 -3.44 -2.92 3.74
N ASP A 126 -3.47 -2.90 2.42
CA ASP A 126 -4.04 -1.81 1.64
C ASP A 126 -5.55 -1.69 1.91
N ALA A 127 -6.28 -2.82 1.93
CA ALA A 127 -7.71 -2.86 2.21
C ALA A 127 -8.03 -2.32 3.61
N LEU A 128 -7.28 -2.75 4.63
CA LEU A 128 -7.43 -2.22 5.99
C LEU A 128 -7.21 -0.69 6.02
N ALA A 129 -6.20 -0.18 5.32
CA ALA A 129 -5.92 1.26 5.31
C ALA A 129 -7.02 2.14 4.67
N ILE A 130 -7.99 1.56 3.93
CA ILE A 130 -9.07 2.31 3.25
C ILE A 130 -9.92 3.11 4.24
N VAL A 131 -10.35 2.52 5.37
CA VAL A 131 -11.24 3.21 6.33
C VAL A 131 -10.54 4.41 6.98
N PRO A 132 -9.32 4.29 7.54
CA PRO A 132 -8.59 5.44 8.07
C PRO A 132 -8.35 6.53 7.04
N PHE A 133 -8.01 6.17 5.79
CA PHE A 133 -7.83 7.15 4.73
C PHE A 133 -9.14 7.88 4.41
N SER A 134 -10.25 7.14 4.34
CA SER A 134 -11.58 7.71 4.14
C SER A 134 -11.97 8.64 5.28
N LYS A 135 -11.70 8.27 6.53
CA LYS A 135 -11.89 9.11 7.72
C LYS A 135 -11.06 10.39 7.69
N LEU A 136 -9.79 10.31 7.29
CA LEU A 136 -8.92 11.50 7.16
C LEU A 136 -9.45 12.48 6.10
N ARG A 137 -9.98 11.97 5.00
CA ARG A 137 -10.59 12.82 3.98
C ARG A 137 -11.94 13.39 4.43
N ALA A 138 -12.79 12.59 5.10
CA ALA A 138 -14.08 13.04 5.62
C ALA A 138 -13.95 14.12 6.72
N THR A 139 -12.92 14.01 7.55
CA THR A 139 -12.59 15.03 8.58
C THR A 139 -11.84 16.25 8.03
N LYS A 140 -11.73 16.39 6.71
CA LYS A 140 -11.03 17.51 6.03
C LYS A 140 -9.60 17.71 6.54
N ARG A 141 -8.85 16.60 6.76
CA ARG A 141 -7.41 16.61 7.10
C ARG A 141 -6.54 16.14 5.93
N PRO A 142 -6.60 16.79 4.76
CA PRO A 142 -5.96 16.28 3.55
C PRO A 142 -4.43 16.44 3.58
N MET A 143 -3.87 17.33 4.41
CA MET A 143 -2.43 17.42 4.67
C MET A 143 -1.85 16.13 5.25
N VAL A 144 -2.56 15.55 6.24
CA VAL A 144 -2.14 14.30 6.89
C VAL A 144 -2.30 13.13 5.92
N TYR A 145 -3.43 13.07 5.20
CA TYR A 145 -3.64 12.10 4.13
C TYR A 145 -2.51 12.12 3.09
N ALA A 146 -2.16 13.31 2.61
CA ALA A 146 -1.10 13.52 1.64
C ALA A 146 0.27 13.09 2.19
N ALA A 147 0.62 13.53 3.40
CA ALA A 147 1.90 13.19 4.02
C ALA A 147 2.08 11.67 4.19
N ILE A 148 1.03 10.96 4.63
CA ILE A 148 1.08 9.49 4.79
C ILE A 148 1.24 8.82 3.42
N LYS A 149 0.45 9.23 2.42
CA LYS A 149 0.48 8.59 1.10
C LYS A 149 1.79 8.86 0.34
N ILE A 150 2.30 10.08 0.41
CA ILE A 150 3.62 10.43 -0.16
C ILE A 150 4.72 9.70 0.61
N GLY A 151 4.67 9.69 1.94
CA GLY A 151 5.66 9.02 2.77
C GLY A 151 5.76 7.53 2.46
N SER A 152 4.61 6.86 2.29
CA SER A 152 4.55 5.46 1.87
C SER A 152 5.26 5.23 0.52
N VAL A 153 5.01 6.07 -0.48
CA VAL A 153 5.66 5.96 -1.79
C VAL A 153 7.15 6.30 -1.73
N VAL A 154 7.56 7.28 -0.92
CA VAL A 154 8.98 7.60 -0.72
C VAL A 154 9.71 6.45 -0.04
N VAL A 155 9.11 5.81 0.96
CA VAL A 155 9.68 4.62 1.61
C VAL A 155 9.77 3.47 0.61
N ASN A 156 8.70 3.21 -0.15
CA ASN A 156 8.71 2.20 -1.19
C ASN A 156 9.81 2.44 -2.23
N PHE A 157 9.93 3.67 -2.72
CA PHE A 157 10.94 4.08 -3.67
C PHE A 157 12.36 3.92 -3.11
N GLY A 158 12.58 4.40 -1.88
CA GLY A 158 13.86 4.28 -1.19
C GLY A 158 14.27 2.83 -0.95
N LEU A 159 13.33 1.97 -0.54
CA LEU A 159 13.56 0.54 -0.36
C LEU A 159 13.86 -0.16 -1.69
N ASN A 160 13.12 0.15 -2.75
CA ASN A 160 13.40 -0.39 -4.09
C ASN A 160 14.80 -0.01 -4.56
N LEU A 161 15.22 1.25 -4.41
CA LEU A 161 16.58 1.68 -4.73
C LEU A 161 17.62 0.97 -3.85
N PHE A 162 17.34 0.83 -2.55
CA PHE A 162 18.23 0.17 -1.61
C PHE A 162 18.46 -1.31 -2.01
N PHE A 163 17.39 -2.05 -2.24
CA PHE A 163 17.48 -3.47 -2.59
C PHE A 163 18.01 -3.71 -4.02
N LEU A 164 17.66 -2.87 -5.00
CA LEU A 164 18.04 -3.11 -6.40
C LEU A 164 19.40 -2.51 -6.79
N LEU A 165 19.86 -1.44 -6.13
CA LEU A 165 21.12 -0.75 -6.48
C LEU A 165 22.20 -0.83 -5.40
N LEU A 166 21.84 -0.67 -4.12
CA LEU A 166 22.81 -0.66 -3.02
C LEU A 166 23.17 -2.07 -2.57
N LEU A 167 22.20 -2.98 -2.47
CA LEU A 167 22.44 -4.35 -2.03
C LEU A 167 23.44 -5.11 -2.93
N PRO A 168 23.36 -5.04 -4.28
CA PRO A 168 24.35 -5.72 -5.14
C PRO A 168 25.76 -5.11 -4.98
N LYS A 169 25.86 -3.78 -4.83
CA LYS A 169 27.14 -3.06 -4.68
C LYS A 169 27.83 -3.36 -3.34
N LEU A 170 27.06 -3.40 -2.25
CA LEU A 170 27.58 -3.66 -0.90
C LEU A 170 28.12 -5.09 -0.76
N ILE A 171 27.56 -6.05 -1.51
CA ILE A 171 28.00 -7.46 -1.50
C ILE A 171 29.26 -7.65 -2.34
N THR A 172 29.40 -6.95 -3.46
CA THR A 172 30.66 -6.95 -4.23
C THR A 172 31.84 -6.37 -3.45
N GLU A 173 31.61 -5.46 -2.50
CA GLU A 173 32.66 -4.83 -1.70
C GLU A 173 32.91 -5.52 -0.34
N ASN A 174 31.93 -6.24 0.25
CA ASN A 174 32.07 -6.93 1.54
C ASN A 174 31.32 -8.29 1.58
N PRO A 175 31.99 -9.42 1.27
CA PRO A 175 31.37 -10.75 1.20
C PRO A 175 30.91 -11.36 2.54
N THR A 176 31.29 -10.77 3.68
CA THR A 176 31.11 -11.33 5.04
C THR A 176 30.12 -10.56 5.92
N SER A 177 29.30 -9.69 5.34
CA SER A 177 28.31 -8.92 6.10
C SER A 177 26.95 -9.63 6.16
N PHE A 178 26.14 -9.37 7.20
CA PHE A 178 24.79 -9.93 7.43
C PHE A 178 23.86 -9.87 6.18
N PHE A 179 24.18 -9.00 5.23
CA PHE A 179 23.52 -8.83 3.94
C PHE A 179 23.64 -10.03 2.99
N ASN A 180 24.60 -10.94 3.17
CA ASN A 180 24.72 -12.16 2.36
C ASN A 180 23.59 -13.17 2.67
N SER A 181 23.04 -13.16 3.89
CA SER A 181 21.89 -14.00 4.27
C SER A 181 20.54 -13.48 3.71
N ILE A 182 20.51 -12.20 3.33
CA ILE A 182 19.33 -11.53 2.77
C ILE A 182 19.38 -11.55 1.24
N TYR A 183 20.55 -11.76 0.64
CA TYR A 183 20.76 -11.75 -0.81
C TYR A 183 20.60 -13.14 -1.43
N PHE A 184 19.46 -13.35 -2.07
CA PHE A 184 19.29 -14.48 -2.98
C PHE A 184 19.52 -13.98 -4.40
N LYS A 185 20.48 -14.62 -5.09
CA LYS A 185 20.71 -14.40 -6.52
C LYS A 185 19.37 -14.63 -7.26
N ASP A 186 19.04 -13.74 -8.19
CA ASP A 186 17.80 -13.77 -8.98
C ASP A 186 16.49 -13.54 -8.18
N PHE A 187 16.56 -12.95 -6.98
CA PHE A 187 15.38 -12.59 -6.15
C PHE A 187 14.97 -11.11 -6.25
N GLN A 188 15.31 -10.44 -7.36
CA GLN A 188 15.03 -9.01 -7.57
C GLN A 188 13.54 -8.69 -7.46
N ILE A 189 12.71 -9.58 -8.01
CA ILE A 189 11.24 -9.55 -7.93
C ILE A 189 10.77 -9.52 -6.48
N GLY A 190 11.32 -10.40 -5.64
CA GLY A 190 10.95 -10.51 -4.24
C GLY A 190 11.25 -9.24 -3.44
N TYR A 191 12.34 -8.54 -3.74
CA TYR A 191 12.63 -7.26 -3.09
C TYR A 191 11.64 -6.15 -3.45
N ILE A 192 11.10 -6.15 -4.67
CA ILE A 192 10.04 -5.21 -5.08
C ILE A 192 8.79 -5.48 -4.24
N PHE A 193 8.40 -6.76 -4.10
CA PHE A 193 7.26 -7.15 -3.26
C PHE A 193 7.47 -6.84 -1.78
N ILE A 194 8.65 -7.11 -1.24
CA ILE A 194 9.00 -6.78 0.15
C ILE A 194 8.95 -5.25 0.36
N SER A 195 9.44 -4.46 -0.60
CA SER A 195 9.37 -3.00 -0.53
C SER A 195 7.93 -2.48 -0.52
N ASN A 196 7.05 -3.08 -1.32
CA ASN A 196 5.61 -2.79 -1.30
C ASN A 196 4.98 -3.21 0.02
N LEU A 197 5.27 -4.42 0.49
CA LEU A 197 4.74 -4.97 1.75
C LEU A 197 5.12 -4.10 2.95
N ILE A 198 6.39 -3.69 3.05
CA ILE A 198 6.87 -2.80 4.12
C ILE A 198 6.19 -1.43 4.02
N ALA A 199 6.03 -0.88 2.81
CA ALA A 199 5.35 0.40 2.62
C ALA A 199 3.88 0.35 3.05
N SER A 200 3.13 -0.70 2.66
CA SER A 200 1.75 -0.91 3.08
C SER A 200 1.64 -1.15 4.59
N LEU A 201 2.54 -1.95 5.17
CA LEU A 201 2.59 -2.18 6.61
C LEU A 201 2.87 -0.90 7.40
N LEU A 202 3.86 -0.11 7.00
CA LEU A 202 4.17 1.17 7.63
C LEU A 202 3.01 2.15 7.51
N THR A 203 2.33 2.17 6.36
CA THR A 203 1.12 2.97 6.16
C THR A 203 0.06 2.60 7.19
N LEU A 204 -0.19 1.30 7.37
CA LEU A 204 -1.11 0.80 8.36
C LEU A 204 -0.68 1.18 9.79
N ILE A 205 0.59 0.99 10.15
CA ILE A 205 1.15 1.36 11.47
C ILE A 205 0.95 2.85 11.77
N VAL A 206 1.24 3.73 10.81
CA VAL A 206 1.04 5.18 10.95
C VAL A 206 -0.45 5.54 11.07
N LEU A 207 -1.34 4.70 10.55
CA LEU A 207 -2.79 4.86 10.65
C LEU A 207 -3.40 4.20 11.91
N ILE A 208 -2.69 3.32 12.63
CA ILE A 208 -3.13 2.74 13.92
C ILE A 208 -3.60 3.80 14.93
N PRO A 209 -2.91 4.94 15.12
CA PRO A 209 -3.39 6.00 16.02
C PRO A 209 -4.77 6.57 15.62
N ASN A 210 -5.13 6.52 14.33
CA ASN A 210 -6.46 6.93 13.86
C ASN A 210 -7.53 5.86 14.12
N TYR A 211 -7.13 4.58 14.26
CA TYR A 211 -7.97 3.49 14.77
C TYR A 211 -8.19 3.62 16.29
N LEU A 212 -7.13 3.88 17.06
CA LEU A 212 -7.19 3.88 18.53
C LEU A 212 -7.86 5.13 19.13
N LYS A 213 -8.02 6.21 18.36
CA LYS A 213 -8.83 7.38 18.76
C LYS A 213 -10.33 7.19 18.54
N ILE A 214 -10.77 6.02 18.06
CA ILE A 214 -12.19 5.68 17.95
C ILE A 214 -12.63 5.15 19.32
N LYS A 215 -13.60 5.84 19.96
CA LYS A 215 -14.33 5.24 21.08
C LYS A 215 -15.11 4.07 20.49
N TRP A 216 -14.70 2.85 20.83
CA TRP A 216 -15.38 1.63 20.40
C TRP A 216 -16.78 1.60 21.03
N HIS A 217 -17.78 2.05 20.30
CA HIS A 217 -19.18 1.74 20.60
C HIS A 217 -19.72 0.94 19.41
N PHE A 218 -20.32 -0.20 19.72
CA PHE A 218 -20.90 -1.13 18.77
C PHE A 218 -22.40 -1.01 18.97
N ASP A 219 -23.09 -0.32 18.07
CA ASP A 219 -24.56 -0.34 18.07
C ASP A 219 -25.00 -1.59 17.33
N TYR A 220 -25.55 -2.54 18.09
CA TYR A 220 -26.36 -3.61 17.52
C TYR A 220 -27.78 -3.07 17.45
N LEU A 221 -28.32 -3.07 16.24
CA LEU A 221 -29.69 -2.68 15.91
C LEU A 221 -30.72 -3.41 16.78
#